data_AF-A0A6V8PW20-F1
#
_entry.id   AF-A0A6V8PW20-F1
#
_cell.length_a   1.000
_cell.length_b   1.000
_cell.length_c   1.000
_cell.angle_alpha   90.00
_cell.angle_beta   90.00
_cell.angle_gamma   90.00
#
_symmetry.space_group_name_H-M   'P 1'
#
loop_
_entity.id
_entity.type
_entity.pdbx_description
1 polymer ?
#
loop_
_entity_poly.entity_id
_entity_poly.type
_entity_poly.pdbx_seq_one_letter_code
_entity_poly.pdbx_strand_id
1 'polypeptide(L)'
;MVEVPVTLKFVTPAFIAGQDNRNSSEFRVPSLKGLLRFWWRAFHAYLTTQELFKAESDIFGDTEQRAKVSIIVGSPSCPRCGHLSNLSASIGYLGYGPISYDSRAKAFRTTRPCILAGEDLQIRLQFRSE
;
A
#
# COMPACT_ATOMS: atom_id res chain seq x y z
N MET A 1 13.38 11.73 19.18
CA MET A 1 12.76 10.62 18.43
C MET A 1 11.28 10.56 18.78
N VAL A 2 10.41 10.75 17.79
CA VAL A 2 8.95 10.79 17.97
C VAL A 2 8.35 9.58 17.26
N GLU A 3 7.48 8.83 17.95
CA GLU A 3 6.72 7.72 17.38
C GLU A 3 5.24 8.04 17.33
N VAL A 4 4.60 7.77 16.20
CA VAL A 4 3.16 7.95 16.00
C VAL A 4 2.55 6.61 15.59
N PRO A 5 1.78 5.95 16.46
CA PRO A 5 1.06 4.74 16.10
C PRO A 5 -0.15 5.08 15.21
N VAL A 6 -0.34 4.32 14.15
CA VAL A 6 -1.45 4.47 13.21
C VAL A 6 -2.05 3.10 12.91
N THR A 7 -3.37 3.01 12.97
CA THR A 7 -4.11 1.82 12.52
C THR A 7 -4.79 2.14 11.20
N LEU A 8 -4.47 1.37 10.17
CA LEU A 8 -5.08 1.46 8.84
C LEU A 8 -6.07 0.31 8.68
N LYS A 9 -7.24 0.59 8.09
CA LYS A 9 -8.24 -0.42 7.77
C LYS A 9 -8.41 -0.54 6.27
N PHE A 10 -8.35 -1.77 5.75
CA PHE A 10 -8.64 -2.04 4.35
C PHE A 10 -10.14 -1.99 4.10
N VAL A 11 -10.66 -0.89 3.56
CA VAL A 11 -12.09 -0.78 3.22
C VAL A 11 -12.49 -1.57 1.98
N THR A 12 -11.52 -1.83 1.10
CA THR A 12 -11.66 -2.61 -0.13
C THR A 12 -10.56 -3.65 -0.22
N PRO A 13 -10.76 -4.74 -0.98
CA PRO A 13 -9.70 -5.72 -1.22
C PRO A 13 -8.47 -5.05 -1.85
N ALA A 14 -7.31 -5.22 -1.23
CA ALA A 14 -6.07 -4.58 -1.67
C ALA A 14 -5.16 -5.59 -2.36
N PHE A 15 -4.88 -5.33 -3.64
CA PHE A 15 -3.96 -6.13 -4.45
C PHE A 15 -2.57 -5.52 -4.38
N ILE A 16 -1.75 -6.02 -3.45
CA ILE A 16 -0.35 -5.59 -3.32
C ILE A 16 0.55 -6.68 -3.89
N ALA A 17 1.39 -6.29 -4.84
CA ALA A 17 2.33 -7.19 -5.50
C ALA A 17 3.56 -7.45 -4.61
N GLY A 18 3.74 -8.70 -4.22
CA GLY A 18 4.87 -9.20 -3.42
C GLY A 18 5.99 -9.79 -4.27
N GLN A 19 6.94 -10.47 -3.62
CA GLN A 19 7.96 -11.27 -4.31
C GLN A 19 7.34 -12.47 -5.05
N ASP A 20 6.31 -13.09 -4.48
CA ASP A 20 5.51 -14.13 -5.11
C ASP A 20 4.08 -13.65 -5.38
N ASN A 21 3.92 -12.96 -6.52
CA ASN A 21 2.64 -12.40 -6.95
C ASN A 21 1.53 -13.43 -7.22
N ARG A 22 1.87 -14.73 -7.29
CA ARG A 22 0.90 -15.79 -7.53
C ARG A 22 0.35 -16.39 -6.24
N ASN A 23 1.18 -16.49 -5.20
CA ASN A 23 0.82 -17.23 -3.99
C ASN A 23 0.65 -16.35 -2.74
N SER A 24 1.14 -15.11 -2.73
CA SER A 24 0.96 -14.21 -1.59
C SER A 24 0.68 -12.76 -1.99
N SER A 25 -0.18 -12.12 -1.20
CA SER A 25 -0.22 -10.66 -1.13
C SER A 25 0.36 -10.29 0.22
N GLU A 26 1.29 -9.35 0.25
CA GLU A 26 1.91 -8.90 1.49
C GLU A 26 1.92 -7.37 1.51
N PHE A 27 1.74 -6.81 2.69
CA PHE A 27 1.87 -5.37 2.85
C PHE A 27 3.35 -4.97 2.78
N ARG A 28 3.71 -4.13 1.80
CA ARG A 28 5.07 -3.66 1.61
C ARG A 28 5.24 -2.22 2.08
N VAL A 29 6.07 -2.04 3.10
CA VAL A 29 6.44 -0.72 3.62
C VAL A 29 6.95 0.24 2.53
N PRO A 30 7.83 -0.18 1.58
CA PRO A 30 8.27 0.72 0.52
C PRO A 30 7.13 1.26 -0.35
N SER A 31 6.10 0.46 -0.60
CA SER A 31 4.93 0.88 -1.39
C SER A 31 4.12 1.95 -0.66
N LEU A 32 3.88 1.78 0.65
CA LEU A 32 3.23 2.82 1.45
C LEU A 32 4.09 4.10 1.52
N LYS A 33 5.41 3.96 1.71
CA LYS A 33 6.32 5.12 1.71
C LYS A 33 6.26 5.88 0.37
N GLY A 34 6.18 5.17 -0.76
CA GLY A 34 6.01 5.78 -2.07
C GLY A 34 4.69 6.55 -2.21
N LEU A 35 3.58 6.00 -1.71
CA LEU A 35 2.28 6.68 -1.70
C LEU A 35 2.28 7.93 -0.82
N LEU A 36 2.87 7.84 0.38
CA LEU A 36 3.01 9.00 1.28
C LEU A 36 3.87 10.10 0.65
N ARG A 37 4.98 9.72 -0.01
CA ARG A 37 5.85 10.65 -0.75
C ARG A 37 5.10 11.33 -1.90
N PHE A 38 4.31 10.56 -2.66
CA PHE A 38 3.46 11.10 -3.72
C PHE A 38 2.44 12.11 -3.20
N TRP A 39 1.68 11.75 -2.16
CA TRP A 39 0.66 12.65 -1.59
C TRP A 39 1.27 13.87 -0.94
N TRP A 40 2.43 13.73 -0.28
CA TRP A 40 3.17 14.86 0.24
C TRP A 40 3.49 15.86 -0.87
N ARG A 41 4.00 15.40 -2.04
CA ARG A 41 4.22 16.30 -3.19
C ARG A 41 2.93 16.95 -3.68
N ALA A 42 1.84 16.19 -3.75
CA ALA A 42 0.54 16.70 -4.20
C ALA A 42 0.01 17.84 -3.29
N PHE A 43 0.22 17.74 -1.97
CA PHE A 43 -0.13 18.81 -1.03
C PHE A 43 0.78 20.03 -1.10
N HIS A 44 2.01 19.87 -1.60
CA HIS A 44 3.00 20.94 -1.72
C HIS A 44 3.17 21.44 -3.17
N ALA A 45 2.12 21.31 -3.99
CA ALA A 45 2.14 21.72 -5.41
C ALA A 45 2.38 23.23 -5.63
N TYR A 46 2.33 24.04 -4.57
CA TYR A 46 2.63 25.47 -4.60
C TYR A 46 4.13 25.79 -4.56
N LEU A 47 4.98 24.81 -4.23
CA LEU A 47 6.44 24.98 -4.22
C LEU A 47 7.01 24.88 -5.63
N THR A 48 8.12 25.55 -5.88
CA THR A 48 8.90 25.31 -7.11
C THR A 48 9.49 23.90 -7.12
N THR A 49 9.83 23.37 -8.30
CA THR A 49 10.40 22.02 -8.42
C THR A 49 11.67 21.84 -7.56
N GLN A 50 12.51 22.87 -7.46
CA GLN A 50 13.73 22.81 -6.66
C GLN A 50 13.44 22.78 -5.15
N GLU A 51 12.54 23.63 -4.68
CA GLU A 51 12.12 23.66 -3.27
C GLU A 51 11.41 22.38 -2.88
N LEU A 52 10.52 21.88 -3.76
CA LEU A 52 9.80 20.64 -3.58
C LEU A 52 10.76 19.45 -3.44
N PHE A 53 11.74 19.33 -4.34
CA PHE A 53 12.75 18.27 -4.28
C PHE A 53 13.56 18.35 -3.00
N LYS A 54 14.04 19.54 -2.63
CA LYS A 54 14.85 19.73 -1.41
C LYS A 54 14.08 19.33 -0.15
N ALA A 55 12.83 19.79 -0.01
CA ALA A 55 12.00 19.49 1.14
C ALA A 55 11.54 18.02 1.17
N GLU A 56 11.28 17.42 0.00
CA GLU A 56 10.96 16.00 -0.12
C GLU A 56 12.14 15.11 0.29
N SER A 57 13.34 15.41 -0.22
CA SER A 57 14.59 14.71 0.12
C SER A 57 14.88 14.77 1.61
N ASP A 58 14.66 15.91 2.25
CA ASP A 58 14.90 16.08 3.69
C ASP A 58 14.04 15.11 4.54
N ILE A 59 12.81 14.82 4.11
CA ILE A 59 11.88 13.95 4.84
C ILE A 59 12.07 12.48 4.44
N PHE A 60 11.99 12.19 3.14
CA PHE A 60 11.91 10.83 2.60
C PHE A 60 13.27 10.23 2.20
N GLY A 61 14.31 11.03 2.19
CA GLY A 61 15.65 10.69 1.71
C GLY A 61 15.78 10.75 0.19
N ASP A 62 17.02 10.72 -0.27
CA ASP A 62 17.42 10.53 -1.66
C ASP A 62 18.60 9.55 -1.76
N THR A 63 19.34 9.58 -2.86
CA THR A 63 20.49 8.68 -3.08
C THR A 63 21.67 8.98 -2.16
N GLU A 64 21.78 10.22 -1.67
CA GLU A 64 22.88 10.70 -0.83
C GLU A 64 22.45 10.81 0.65
N GLN A 65 21.18 11.12 0.90
CA GLN A 65 20.62 11.40 2.22
C GLN A 65 19.67 10.31 2.69
N ARG A 66 19.87 9.85 3.92
CA ARG A 66 18.97 8.89 4.56
C ARG A 66 17.66 9.57 4.97
N ALA A 67 16.55 8.86 4.78
CA ALA A 67 15.22 9.29 5.22
C ALA A 67 15.14 9.55 6.74
N LYS A 68 14.49 10.66 7.13
CA LYS A 68 14.17 10.98 8.53
C LYS A 68 12.92 10.26 9.04
N VAL A 69 12.06 9.81 8.13
CA VAL A 69 10.88 8.98 8.44
C VAL A 69 11.15 7.49 8.20
N SER A 70 10.82 6.68 9.20
CA SER A 70 10.79 5.22 9.11
C SER A 70 9.38 4.71 9.41
N ILE A 71 8.95 3.68 8.70
CA ILE A 71 7.63 3.06 8.87
C ILE A 71 7.88 1.62 9.34
N ILE A 72 7.33 1.29 10.50
CA ILE A 72 7.47 -0.04 11.11
C ILE A 72 6.10 -0.69 11.15
N VAL A 73 6.00 -1.93 10.68
CA VAL A 73 4.78 -2.73 10.77
C VAL A 73 4.77 -3.45 12.12
N GLY A 74 3.66 -3.37 12.86
CA GLY A 74 3.50 -4.05 14.15
C GLY A 74 3.27 -5.55 14.00
N SER A 75 3.56 -6.35 15.01
CA SER A 75 3.13 -7.76 15.11
C SER A 75 2.02 -7.87 16.17
N PRO A 76 0.90 -8.59 15.93
CA PRO A 76 0.60 -9.47 14.81
C PRO A 76 -0.26 -8.75 13.75
N SER A 77 0.35 -8.02 12.81
CA SER A 77 -0.41 -7.27 11.80
C SER A 77 -0.20 -7.75 10.36
N CYS A 78 -0.05 -9.07 10.16
CA CYS A 78 -0.14 -9.62 8.80
C CYS A 78 -1.64 -9.68 8.44
N PRO A 79 -2.14 -8.82 7.53
CA PRO A 79 -3.55 -8.85 7.15
C PRO A 79 -3.87 -10.19 6.49
N ARG A 80 -5.06 -10.74 6.72
CA ARG A 80 -5.44 -11.98 6.06
C ARG A 80 -5.50 -11.78 4.55
N CYS A 81 -4.90 -12.73 3.85
CA CYS A 81 -4.84 -12.74 2.40
C CYS A 81 -5.62 -13.93 1.84
N GLY A 82 -6.31 -13.72 0.73
CA GLY A 82 -7.10 -14.77 0.10
C GLY A 82 -7.59 -14.40 -1.29
N HIS A 83 -8.26 -15.36 -1.92
CA HIS A 83 -8.94 -15.15 -3.19
C HIS A 83 -10.40 -14.76 -2.95
N LEU A 84 -10.90 -13.86 -3.79
CA LEU A 84 -12.33 -13.55 -3.83
C LEU A 84 -12.97 -14.31 -4.98
N SER A 85 -14.18 -14.80 -4.74
CA SER A 85 -14.98 -15.53 -5.72
C SER A 85 -16.42 -15.01 -5.73
N ASN A 86 -17.17 -15.38 -6.76
CA ASN A 86 -18.57 -14.97 -6.95
C ASN A 86 -18.74 -13.44 -7.02
N LEU A 87 -17.78 -12.75 -7.63
CA LEU A 87 -17.83 -11.30 -7.83
C LEU A 87 -18.86 -10.95 -8.90
N SER A 88 -19.50 -9.79 -8.75
CA SER A 88 -20.48 -9.31 -9.73
C SER A 88 -19.79 -8.96 -11.07
N ALA A 89 -20.56 -8.98 -12.16
CA ALA A 89 -20.05 -8.61 -13.47
C ALA A 89 -19.48 -7.17 -13.50
N SER A 90 -20.10 -6.24 -12.77
CA SER A 90 -19.61 -4.86 -12.64
C SER A 90 -18.23 -4.79 -11.98
N ILE A 91 -18.00 -5.57 -10.91
CA ILE A 91 -16.69 -5.67 -10.27
C ILE A 91 -15.70 -6.39 -11.19
N GLY A 92 -16.15 -7.40 -11.95
CA GLY A 92 -15.33 -8.05 -12.98
C GLY A 92 -14.85 -7.09 -14.06
N TYR A 93 -15.68 -6.13 -14.48
CA TYR A 93 -15.32 -5.10 -15.44
C TYR A 93 -14.32 -4.08 -14.87
N LEU A 94 -14.61 -3.53 -13.68
CA LEU A 94 -13.72 -2.57 -13.02
C LEU A 94 -12.38 -3.20 -12.58
N GLY A 95 -12.41 -4.48 -12.25
CA GLY A 95 -11.28 -5.26 -11.76
C GLY A 95 -10.44 -5.92 -12.85
N TYR A 96 -10.45 -5.40 -14.08
CA TYR A 96 -9.71 -6.00 -15.19
C TYR A 96 -8.22 -6.17 -14.86
N GLY A 97 -7.73 -7.41 -14.92
CA GLY A 97 -6.36 -7.78 -14.55
C GLY A 97 -6.30 -8.66 -13.31
N PRO A 98 -6.55 -8.12 -12.09
CA PRO A 98 -6.61 -8.93 -10.88
C PRO A 98 -7.86 -9.81 -10.78
N ILE A 99 -8.91 -9.53 -11.56
CA ILE A 99 -10.14 -10.33 -11.61
C ILE A 99 -10.37 -10.83 -13.03
N SER A 100 -10.74 -12.10 -13.16
CA SER A 100 -11.07 -12.74 -14.43
C SER A 100 -12.31 -13.63 -14.31
N TYR A 101 -12.95 -13.86 -15.46
CA TYR A 101 -14.08 -14.78 -15.54
C TYR A 101 -13.59 -16.22 -15.65
N ASP A 102 -14.05 -17.07 -14.72
CA ASP A 102 -13.83 -18.50 -14.76
C ASP A 102 -15.03 -19.18 -15.45
N SER A 103 -14.82 -19.70 -16.65
CA SER A 103 -15.87 -20.33 -17.46
C SER A 103 -16.38 -21.64 -16.87
N ARG A 104 -15.57 -22.34 -16.07
CA ARG A 104 -15.96 -23.60 -15.41
C ARG A 104 -16.88 -23.30 -14.22
N ALA A 105 -16.50 -22.30 -13.43
CA ALA A 105 -17.28 -21.88 -12.27
C ALA A 105 -18.43 -20.93 -12.61
N LYS A 106 -18.50 -20.44 -13.86
CA LYS A 106 -19.45 -19.43 -14.33
C LYS A 106 -19.49 -18.17 -13.43
N ALA A 107 -18.33 -17.75 -12.93
CA ALA A 107 -18.22 -16.67 -11.96
C ALA A 107 -16.92 -15.88 -12.13
N PHE A 108 -16.93 -14.60 -11.72
CA PHE A 108 -15.72 -13.79 -11.63
C PHE A 108 -14.95 -14.11 -10.34
N ARG A 109 -13.63 -14.27 -10.48
CA ARG A 109 -12.71 -14.67 -9.40
C ARG A 109 -11.41 -13.88 -9.50
N THR A 110 -10.69 -13.75 -8.39
CA THR A 110 -9.37 -13.11 -8.41
C THR A 110 -8.31 -14.05 -8.96
N THR A 111 -7.47 -13.54 -9.85
CA THR A 111 -6.35 -14.27 -10.47
C THR A 111 -5.19 -14.49 -9.50
N ARG A 112 -5.09 -13.65 -8.48
CA ARG A 112 -4.08 -13.67 -7.43
C ARG A 112 -4.71 -13.38 -6.06
N PRO A 113 -4.06 -13.73 -4.95
CA PRO A 113 -4.55 -13.35 -3.63
C PRO A 113 -4.49 -11.84 -3.43
N CYS A 114 -5.33 -11.35 -2.53
CA CYS A 114 -5.40 -9.96 -2.09
C CYS A 114 -5.56 -9.92 -0.58
N ILE A 115 -5.19 -8.79 0.03
CA ILE A 115 -5.57 -8.48 1.40
C ILE A 115 -7.08 -8.26 1.42
N LEU A 116 -7.77 -8.97 2.30
CA LEU A 116 -9.22 -8.92 2.39
C LEU A 116 -9.69 -7.56 2.94
N ALA A 117 -10.88 -7.14 2.52
CA ALA A 117 -11.53 -5.98 3.12
C ALA A 117 -11.91 -6.29 4.58
N GLY A 118 -11.86 -5.27 5.43
CA GLY A 118 -12.12 -5.34 6.87
C GLY A 118 -10.90 -5.66 7.72
N GLU A 119 -9.77 -6.02 7.12
CA GLU A 119 -8.53 -6.27 7.84
C GLU A 119 -7.89 -4.96 8.33
N ASP A 120 -7.29 -5.03 9.51
CA ASP A 120 -6.56 -3.92 10.11
C ASP A 120 -5.05 -4.14 10.01
N LEU A 121 -4.32 -3.04 9.82
CA LEU A 121 -2.88 -3.00 9.74
C LEU A 121 -2.35 -1.94 10.71
N GLN A 122 -1.59 -2.38 11.69
CA GLN A 122 -0.96 -1.49 12.66
C GLN A 122 0.43 -1.12 12.16
N ILE A 123 0.65 0.18 12.00
CA ILE A 123 1.97 0.73 11.67
C ILE A 123 2.40 1.76 12.73
N ARG A 124 3.70 1.96 12.83
CA ARG A 124 4.30 3.05 13.60
C ARG A 124 5.15 3.90 12.67
N LEU A 125 4.87 5.19 12.66
CA LEU A 125 5.71 6.18 12.00
C LEU A 125 6.73 6.68 13.01
N GLN A 126 8.00 6.53 12.70
CA GLN A 126 9.10 6.96 13.54
C GLN A 126 9.82 8.12 12.85
N PHE A 127 9.88 9.25 13.52
CA PHE A 127 10.57 10.45 13.08
C PHE A 127 11.85 10.63 13.88
N ARG A 128 12.96 10.73 13.16
CA ARG A 128 14.25 11.11 13.75
C ARG A 128 14.32 12.63 13.83
N SER A 129 14.57 13.16 15.03
CA SER A 129 14.99 14.55 15.20
C SER A 129 16.51 14.54 15.16
N GLU A 130 17.06 15.13 14.11
CA GLU A 130 18.50 15.32 13.82
C GLU A 130 19.43 14.13 14.14
#